data_AF-A0A2P4S9S8-F1
#
_entry.id   AF-A0A2P4S9S8-F1
#
_cell.length_a   1.000
_cell.length_b   1.000
_cell.length_c   1.000
_cell.angle_alpha   90.00
_cell.angle_beta   90.00
_cell.angle_gamma   90.00
#
_symmetry.space_group_name_H-M   'P 1'
#
loop_
_entity.id
_entity.type
_entity.pdbx_description
1 polymer ?
#
loop_
_entity_poly.entity_id
_entity_poly.type
_entity_poly.pdbx_seq_one_letter_code
_entity_poly.pdbx_strand_id
1 'polypeptide(L)'
;CTRKTRIIDVVYNASNNELVRTKTLVKNCIVLVDSTPYRQWYEAHYALPLGRKKGAKLTPEEEEILNKKRSKKIQKKYDERKKNAKIASILEEQFQQGKLLACIASRPGQCGRADGYVLEGKELEFYLRKIKARKGK
;
A
#
# COMPACT_ATOMS: atom_id res chain seq x y z
N CYS A 1 -7.40 0.99 -7.06
CA CYS A 1 -6.43 1.11 -8.17
C CYS A 1 -5.56 -0.15 -8.19
N THR A 2 -5.08 -0.59 -9.34
CA THR A 2 -4.22 -1.79 -9.46
C THR A 2 -2.86 -1.38 -10.02
N ARG A 3 -1.78 -1.82 -9.40
CA ARG A 3 -0.41 -1.55 -9.86
C ARG A 3 0.46 -2.78 -9.72
N LYS A 4 1.37 -2.96 -10.67
CA LYS A 4 2.47 -3.92 -10.52
C LYS A 4 3.39 -3.38 -9.44
N THR A 5 3.56 -4.14 -8.37
CA THR A 5 4.42 -3.81 -7.25
C THR A 5 5.29 -5.01 -6.89
N ARG A 6 6.44 -4.74 -6.29
CA ARG A 6 7.37 -5.79 -5.85
C ARG A 6 6.89 -6.37 -4.52
N ILE A 7 6.87 -7.69 -4.43
CA ILE A 7 6.71 -8.41 -3.16
C ILE A 7 8.05 -8.35 -2.42
N ILE A 8 8.02 -7.89 -1.18
CA ILE A 8 9.20 -7.65 -0.35
C ILE A 8 9.41 -8.82 0.61
N ASP A 9 8.36 -9.20 1.34
CA ASP A 9 8.46 -10.22 2.39
C ASP A 9 7.14 -10.95 2.63
N VAL A 10 7.21 -12.18 3.16
CA VAL A 10 6.06 -12.93 3.69
C VAL A 10 6.03 -12.78 5.20
N VAL A 11 4.93 -12.25 5.73
CA VAL A 11 4.82 -11.89 7.16
C VAL A 11 3.85 -12.76 7.94
N TYR A 12 2.83 -13.32 7.28
CA TYR A 12 1.85 -14.17 7.94
C TYR A 12 1.25 -15.18 6.97
N ASN A 13 0.99 -16.37 7.49
CA ASN A 13 0.28 -17.43 6.80
C ASN A 13 -0.66 -18.08 7.83
N ALA A 14 -1.93 -18.23 7.47
CA ALA A 14 -2.94 -18.77 8.37
C ALA A 14 -2.81 -20.29 8.56
N SER A 15 -2.27 -21.01 7.57
CA SER A 15 -2.28 -22.47 7.54
C SER A 15 -1.01 -23.09 8.14
N ASN A 16 0.16 -22.54 7.83
CA ASN A 16 1.43 -23.09 8.32
C ASN A 16 2.47 -22.00 8.57
N ASN A 17 3.02 -21.99 9.79
CA ASN A 17 4.03 -21.04 10.23
C ASN A 17 5.38 -21.19 9.53
N GLU A 18 5.74 -22.41 9.11
CA GLU A 18 6.99 -22.68 8.40
C GLU A 18 7.06 -21.96 7.05
N LEU A 19 5.91 -21.80 6.37
CA LEU A 19 5.83 -21.07 5.10
C LEU A 19 6.21 -19.59 5.22
N VAL A 20 6.07 -19.01 6.42
CA VAL A 20 6.54 -17.65 6.72
C VAL A 20 8.05 -17.63 6.92
N ARG A 21 8.62 -18.69 7.50
CA ARG A 21 10.07 -18.80 7.71
C ARG A 21 10.80 -19.00 6.38
N THR A 22 10.27 -19.86 5.51
CA THR A 22 10.83 -20.18 4.18
C THR A 22 10.44 -19.20 3.09
N LYS A 23 9.64 -18.17 3.40
CA LYS A 23 9.17 -17.14 2.46
C LYS A 23 8.41 -17.72 1.25
N THR A 24 7.63 -18.79 1.49
CA THR A 24 6.87 -19.47 0.45
C THR A 24 5.56 -18.73 0.14
N LEU A 25 5.32 -18.43 -1.13
CA LEU A 25 4.12 -17.74 -1.61
C LEU A 25 3.00 -18.74 -1.92
N VAL A 26 1.87 -18.60 -1.23
CA VAL A 26 0.66 -19.40 -1.44
C VAL A 26 -0.57 -18.51 -1.43
N LYS A 27 -1.71 -19.03 -1.90
CA LYS A 27 -2.97 -18.30 -1.81
C LYS A 27 -3.25 -17.93 -0.35
N ASN A 28 -3.74 -16.71 -0.15
CA ASN A 28 -4.14 -16.13 1.13
C ASN A 28 -2.99 -15.90 2.13
N CYS A 29 -1.72 -15.96 1.69
CA CYS A 29 -0.63 -15.47 2.54
C CYS A 29 -0.61 -13.94 2.56
N ILE A 30 -0.20 -13.39 3.70
CA ILE A 30 -0.05 -11.95 3.89
C ILE A 30 1.41 -11.58 3.65
N VAL A 31 1.60 -10.64 2.75
CA VAL A 31 2.89 -10.18 2.26
C VAL A 31 3.05 -8.68 2.44
N LEU A 32 4.29 -8.24 2.54
CA LEU A 32 4.66 -6.83 2.40
C LEU A 32 4.95 -6.54 0.95
N VAL A 33 4.32 -5.49 0.42
CA VAL A 33 4.54 -4.99 -0.95
C VAL A 33 5.00 -3.55 -0.93
N ASP A 34 5.71 -3.15 -1.99
CA ASP A 34 6.16 -1.76 -2.15
C ASP A 34 4.96 -0.80 -2.34
N SER A 35 4.94 0.28 -1.55
CA SER A 35 3.87 1.28 -1.56
C SER A 35 4.05 2.36 -2.63
N THR A 36 5.25 2.48 -3.22
CA THR A 36 5.60 3.58 -4.12
C THR A 36 4.70 3.71 -5.35
N PRO A 37 4.27 2.64 -6.06
CA PRO A 37 3.41 2.80 -7.23
C PRO A 37 2.02 3.33 -6.88
N TYR A 38 1.54 3.01 -5.68
CA TYR A 38 0.25 3.50 -5.17
C TYR A 38 0.35 4.94 -4.69
N ARG A 39 1.46 5.30 -4.03
CA ARG A 39 1.74 6.69 -3.63
C ARG A 39 1.83 7.62 -4.83
N GLN A 40 2.58 7.24 -5.86
CA GLN A 40 2.67 8.02 -7.11
C GLN A 40 1.30 8.22 -7.77
N TRP A 41 0.48 7.17 -7.82
CA TRP A 41 -0.88 7.28 -8.34
C TRP A 41 -1.74 8.22 -7.50
N TYR A 42 -1.66 8.13 -6.17
CA TYR A 42 -2.42 8.98 -5.26
C TYR A 42 -2.04 10.45 -5.41
N GLU A 43 -0.74 10.75 -5.41
CA GLU A 43 -0.21 12.11 -5.59
C GLU A 43 -0.62 12.68 -6.96
N ALA A 44 -0.58 11.89 -8.03
CA ALA A 44 -1.05 12.31 -9.34
C ALA A 44 -2.57 12.49 -9.41
N HIS A 45 -3.36 11.68 -8.70
CA HIS A 45 -4.82 11.68 -8.79
C HIS A 45 -5.49 12.76 -7.93
N TYR A 46 -4.98 12.95 -6.70
CA TYR A 46 -5.52 13.88 -5.71
C TYR A 46 -4.70 15.16 -5.56
N ALA A 47 -3.48 15.23 -6.10
CA ALA A 47 -2.57 16.35 -5.91
C ALA A 47 -2.37 16.69 -4.41
N LEU A 48 -2.21 15.64 -3.60
CA LEU A 48 -1.93 15.71 -2.17
C LEU A 48 -0.74 14.80 -1.85
N PRO A 49 0.20 15.25 -1.01
CA PRO A 49 1.31 14.41 -0.56
C PRO A 49 0.79 13.27 0.34
N LEU A 50 1.39 12.07 0.24
CA LEU A 50 1.02 10.91 1.05
C LEU A 50 2.26 10.20 1.60
N GLY A 51 2.24 9.81 2.88
CA GLY A 51 3.28 8.95 3.47
C GLY A 51 4.67 9.59 3.57
N ARG A 52 4.75 10.93 3.65
CA ARG A 52 6.02 11.64 3.73
C ARG A 52 6.32 12.04 5.18
N LYS A 53 7.56 11.81 5.62
CA LYS A 53 8.03 12.34 6.89
C LYS A 53 8.03 13.87 6.81
N LYS A 54 7.44 14.55 7.81
CA LYS A 54 7.43 16.02 7.89
C LYS A 54 8.88 16.53 7.78
N GLY A 55 9.15 17.37 6.79
CA GLY A 55 10.48 17.96 6.54
C GLY A 55 11.40 17.22 5.56
N ALA A 56 10.99 16.08 5.00
CA ALA A 56 11.75 15.44 3.92
C ALA A 56 11.63 16.25 2.62
N LYS A 57 12.79 16.51 1.97
CA LYS A 57 12.82 17.17 0.65
C LYS A 57 12.13 16.28 -0.38
N LEU A 58 11.22 16.85 -1.16
CA LEU A 58 10.60 16.18 -2.29
C LEU A 58 11.62 16.09 -3.44
N THR A 59 11.51 15.06 -4.28
CA THR A 59 12.25 15.05 -5.54
C THR A 59 11.66 16.09 -6.50
N PRO A 60 12.44 16.64 -7.45
CA PRO A 60 11.94 17.64 -8.40
C PRO A 60 10.69 17.18 -9.17
N GLU A 61 10.65 15.92 -9.57
CA GLU A 61 9.52 15.30 -10.28
C GLU A 61 8.23 15.29 -9.44
N GLU A 62 8.35 15.04 -8.13
CA GLU A 62 7.22 14.99 -7.22
C GLU A 62 6.68 16.38 -6.88
N GLU A 63 7.57 17.37 -6.73
CA GLU A 63 7.18 18.78 -6.57
C GLU A 63 6.45 19.29 -7.81
N GLU A 64 6.93 18.94 -9.00
CA GLU A 64 6.30 19.33 -10.25
C GLU A 64 4.87 18.78 -10.34
N ILE A 65 4.66 17.50 -10.01
CA ILE A 65 3.33 16.86 -10.07
C ILE A 65 2.36 17.52 -9.08
N LEU A 66 2.80 17.79 -7.85
CA LEU A 66 1.96 18.39 -6.82
C LEU A 66 1.62 19.85 -7.16
N ASN A 67 2.63 20.65 -7.48
CA ASN A 67 2.50 22.10 -7.68
C ASN A 67 2.24 22.51 -9.13
N LYS A 68 1.93 21.55 -10.01
CA LYS A 68 1.60 21.82 -11.42
C LYS A 68 0.51 22.89 -11.52
N LYS A 69 0.82 23.97 -12.25
CA LYS A 69 -0.16 25.00 -12.62
C LYS A 69 -1.23 24.36 -13.50
N ARG A 70 -2.48 24.40 -13.04
CA ARG A 70 -3.64 23.81 -13.71
C ARG A 70 -4.61 24.91 -14.14
N SER A 71 -5.34 24.69 -15.23
CA SER A 71 -6.41 25.61 -15.65
C SER A 71 -7.54 25.63 -14.62
N LYS A 72 -8.32 26.72 -14.56
CA LYS A 72 -9.40 26.89 -13.56
C LYS A 72 -10.40 25.72 -13.51
N LYS A 73 -10.80 25.19 -14.68
CA LYS A 73 -11.70 24.02 -14.77
C LYS A 73 -11.08 22.76 -14.19
N ILE A 74 -9.80 22.52 -14.46
CA ILE A 74 -9.07 21.36 -13.94
C ILE A 74 -8.84 21.52 -12.43
N GLN A 75 -8.50 22.71 -11.95
CA GLN A 75 -8.31 22.98 -10.53
C GLN A 75 -9.59 22.66 -9.74
N LYS A 76 -10.76 23.14 -10.19
CA LYS A 76 -12.05 22.81 -9.58
C LYS A 76 -12.29 21.29 -9.47
N LYS A 77 -11.96 20.53 -10.52
CA LYS A 77 -12.05 19.06 -10.52
C LYS A 77 -11.14 18.41 -9.48
N TYR A 78 -9.92 18.91 -9.27
CA TYR A 78 -9.04 18.41 -8.21
C TYR A 78 -9.54 18.81 -6.82
N ASP A 79 -10.03 20.03 -6.64
CA ASP A 79 -10.57 20.50 -5.37
C ASP A 79 -11.80 19.69 -4.94
N GLU A 80 -12.65 19.30 -5.89
CA GLU A 80 -13.76 18.37 -5.66
C GLU A 80 -13.27 16.98 -5.23
N ARG A 81 -12.23 16.43 -5.89
CA ARG A 81 -11.63 15.15 -5.49
C ARG A 81 -11.00 15.19 -4.11
N LYS A 82 -10.34 16.29 -3.76
CA LYS A 82 -9.65 16.47 -2.47
C LYS A 82 -10.59 16.33 -1.28
N LYS A 83 -11.87 16.70 -1.43
CA LYS A 83 -12.89 16.56 -0.37
C LYS A 83 -13.03 15.11 0.12
N ASN A 84 -12.86 14.14 -0.78
CA ASN A 84 -13.01 12.71 -0.48
C ASN A 84 -11.67 11.97 -0.42
N ALA A 85 -10.55 12.69 -0.31
CA ALA A 85 -9.21 12.10 -0.35
C ALA A 85 -8.75 11.51 0.99
N LYS A 86 -9.60 11.49 2.03
CA LYS A 86 -9.19 11.03 3.35
C LYS A 86 -8.88 9.52 3.33
N ILE A 87 -7.68 9.14 3.77
CA ILE A 87 -7.25 7.76 3.96
C ILE A 87 -7.32 7.40 5.47
N ALA A 88 -7.51 6.13 5.78
CA ALA A 88 -7.45 5.63 7.15
C ALA A 88 -6.03 5.78 7.74
N SER A 89 -5.92 6.16 9.02
CA SER A 89 -4.64 6.41 9.70
C SER A 89 -3.68 5.21 9.63
N ILE A 90 -4.19 3.99 9.80
CA ILE A 90 -3.38 2.76 9.76
C ILE A 90 -2.72 2.56 8.39
N LEU A 91 -3.41 2.93 7.30
CA LEU A 91 -2.83 2.88 5.96
C LEU A 91 -1.80 3.99 5.76
N GLU A 92 -2.05 5.19 6.30
CA GLU A 92 -1.10 6.31 6.23
C GLU A 92 0.24 5.96 6.90
N GLU A 93 0.21 5.28 8.06
CA GLU A 93 1.39 4.74 8.72
C GLU A 93 2.18 3.77 7.83
N GLN A 94 1.49 2.88 7.11
CA GLN A 94 2.13 1.95 6.18
C GLN A 94 2.75 2.67 4.96
N PHE A 95 2.08 3.69 4.43
CA PHE A 95 2.65 4.53 3.39
C PHE A 95 3.92 5.24 3.86
N GLN A 96 3.95 5.72 5.12
CA GLN A 96 5.14 6.31 5.71
C GLN A 96 6.31 5.32 5.87
N GLN A 97 6.01 4.06 6.15
CA GLN A 97 7.01 2.97 6.19
C GLN A 97 7.49 2.54 4.79
N GLY A 98 6.79 2.95 3.72
CA GLY A 98 7.11 2.57 2.35
C GLY A 98 6.64 1.16 1.96
N LYS A 99 5.87 0.47 2.82
CA LYS A 99 5.45 -0.93 2.62
C LYS A 99 4.00 -1.12 3.03
N LEU A 100 3.19 -1.71 2.16
CA LEU A 100 1.79 -2.03 2.43
C LEU A 100 1.65 -3.52 2.75
N LEU A 101 0.69 -3.87 3.61
CA LEU A 101 0.27 -5.25 3.78
C LEU A 101 -0.74 -5.62 2.69
N ALA A 102 -0.51 -6.74 2.02
CA ALA A 102 -1.38 -7.27 0.99
C ALA A 102 -1.64 -8.76 1.18
N CYS A 103 -2.80 -9.22 0.70
CA CYS A 103 -3.17 -10.62 0.66
C CYS A 103 -3.05 -11.15 -0.78
N ILE A 104 -2.39 -12.30 -0.96
CA ILE A 104 -2.35 -12.98 -2.26
C ILE A 104 -3.70 -13.67 -2.51
N ALA A 105 -4.38 -13.29 -3.59
CA ALA A 105 -5.67 -13.90 -3.97
C ALA A 105 -5.49 -15.02 -5.02
N SER A 106 -4.41 -14.97 -5.80
CA SER A 106 -4.08 -15.98 -6.81
C SER A 106 -3.52 -17.27 -6.20
N ARG A 107 -3.29 -18.29 -7.04
CA ARG A 107 -2.58 -19.53 -6.68
C ARG A 107 -1.25 -19.60 -7.45
N PRO A 108 -0.15 -19.04 -6.91
CA PRO A 108 1.11 -18.91 -7.63
C PRO A 108 1.64 -20.22 -8.22
N GLY A 109 1.54 -21.33 -7.49
CA GLY A 109 1.98 -22.65 -7.97
C GLY A 109 1.14 -23.27 -9.09
N GLN A 110 0.03 -22.65 -9.49
CA GLN A 110 -0.84 -23.12 -10.57
C GLN A 110 -0.82 -22.15 -11.75
N CYS A 111 -0.96 -20.85 -11.49
CA CYS A 111 -1.03 -19.84 -12.56
C CYS A 111 0.27 -19.10 -12.81
N GLY A 112 1.32 -19.31 -12.01
CA GLY A 112 2.59 -18.59 -12.12
C GLY A 112 2.51 -17.10 -11.77
N ARG A 113 1.40 -16.64 -11.18
CA ARG A 113 1.16 -15.23 -10.81
C ARG A 113 0.86 -15.07 -9.33
N ALA A 114 1.34 -13.98 -8.75
CA ALA A 114 1.14 -13.60 -7.35
C ALA A 114 0.28 -12.33 -7.24
N ASP A 115 -0.93 -12.40 -7.79
CA ASP A 115 -1.89 -11.29 -7.78
C ASP A 115 -2.65 -11.27 -6.46
N GLY A 116 -3.03 -10.07 -6.01
CA GLY A 116 -3.63 -9.87 -4.70
C GLY A 116 -4.22 -8.48 -4.53
N TYR A 117 -4.61 -8.18 -3.29
CA TYR A 117 -5.17 -6.88 -2.91
C TYR A 117 -4.53 -6.38 -1.62
N VAL A 118 -4.48 -5.05 -1.46
CA VAL A 118 -4.00 -4.40 -0.23
C VAL A 118 -5.04 -4.58 0.87
N LEU A 119 -4.59 -4.91 2.08
CA LEU A 119 -5.47 -5.06 3.24
C LEU A 119 -5.94 -3.69 3.73
N GLU A 120 -7.25 -3.55 3.96
CA GLU A 120 -7.86 -2.32 4.45
C GLU A 120 -8.88 -2.59 5.58
N GLY A 121 -9.24 -1.55 6.33
CA GLY A 121 -10.29 -1.60 7.35
C GLY A 121 -10.14 -2.71 8.40
N LYS A 122 -11.26 -3.40 8.70
CA LYS A 122 -11.31 -4.45 9.74
C LYS A 122 -10.40 -5.64 9.42
N GLU A 123 -10.19 -5.95 8.14
CA GLU A 123 -9.32 -7.04 7.72
C GLU A 123 -7.87 -6.71 8.06
N LEU A 124 -7.44 -5.47 7.77
CA LEU A 124 -6.12 -4.99 8.13
C LEU A 124 -5.88 -5.04 9.65
N GLU A 125 -6.84 -4.54 10.44
CA GLU A 125 -6.78 -4.59 11.90
C GLU A 125 -6.65 -6.02 12.43
N PHE A 126 -7.42 -6.95 11.87
CA PHE A 126 -7.38 -8.36 12.23
C PHE A 126 -5.99 -8.98 12.01
N TYR A 127 -5.42 -8.81 10.81
CA TYR A 127 -4.11 -9.38 10.51
C TYR A 127 -2.98 -8.68 11.26
N LEU A 128 -3.04 -7.37 11.47
CA LEU A 128 -2.09 -6.65 12.32
C LEU A 128 -2.08 -7.21 13.75
N ARG A 129 -3.26 -7.48 14.33
CA ARG A 129 -3.39 -8.10 15.65
C ARG A 129 -2.77 -9.50 15.68
N LYS A 130 -3.01 -10.32 14.65
CA LYS A 130 -2.43 -11.67 14.53
C LYS A 130 -0.90 -11.63 14.41
N ILE A 131 -0.35 -10.72 13.61
CA ILE A 131 1.09 -10.53 13.46
C ILE A 131 1.72 -10.07 14.78
N LYS A 132 1.13 -9.09 15.47
CA LYS A 132 1.62 -8.61 16.78
C LYS A 132 1.62 -9.72 17.83
N ALA A 133 0.52 -10.47 17.95
CA ALA A 133 0.42 -11.57 18.90
C ALA A 133 1.43 -12.70 18.63
N ARG A 134 1.83 -12.91 17.37
CA ARG A 134 2.86 -13.88 17.00
C ARG A 134 4.28 -13.40 17.28
N LYS A 135 4.54 -12.09 17.17
CA LYS A 135 5.86 -11.51 17.47
C LYS A 135 6.14 -11.40 18.98
N GLY A 136 5.09 -11.28 19.79
CA GLY A 136 5.21 -11.24 21.26
C GLY A 136 5.31 -12.61 21.94
N LYS A 137 5.34 -13.69 21.15
CA LYS A 137 5.69 -15.05 21.60
C LYS A 137 7.10 -15.37 21.16
#